data_AF-A0A350UI80-F1
#
_entry.id   AF-A0A350UI80-F1
#
_cell.length_a   1.000
_cell.length_b   1.000
_cell.length_c   1.000
_cell.angle_alpha   90.00
_cell.angle_beta   90.00
_cell.angle_gamma   90.00
#
_symmetry.space_group_name_H-M   'P 1'
#
loop_
_entity.id
_entity.type
_entity.pdbx_description
1 polymer ?
#
loop_
_entity_poly.entity_id
_entity_poly.type
_entity_poly.pdbx_seq_one_letter_code
_entity_poly.pdbx_strand_id
1 'polypeptide(L)'
;MVFALLLLIWAQPIHGSGQQATGEQAAETPRTFKPARYKSIRFGESKAADVIKAFGKPVSDAIGTDLGRYLTYRDLWLVPGQVEFWVDPKTGIVHSMIVTPTRMTTPDVAALLGLGSTFSDWTFSSCYDQDDYPDGAPFYRHPGGESRTMDFPHLGITVTLARGYALRVGEIIYASTPYGLEEDPCLTRKMQQPKRPK
;
A
#
# COMPACT_ATOMS: atom_id res chain seq x y z
N MET A 1 -46.91 -50.02 -41.17
CA MET A 1 -46.62 -49.07 -42.26
C MET A 1 -46.65 -47.66 -41.70
N VAL A 2 -45.75 -46.81 -42.20
CA VAL A 2 -45.66 -45.34 -42.08
C VAL A 2 -44.77 -44.74 -40.96
N PHE A 3 -43.51 -44.54 -41.37
CA PHE A 3 -42.62 -43.37 -41.25
C PHE A 3 -42.31 -42.73 -39.88
N ALA A 4 -41.08 -43.01 -39.42
CA ALA A 4 -40.27 -42.14 -38.58
C ALA A 4 -39.63 -41.03 -39.43
N LEU A 5 -39.77 -39.77 -39.01
CA LEU A 5 -39.06 -38.63 -39.60
C LEU A 5 -37.89 -38.23 -38.69
N LEU A 6 -36.67 -38.45 -39.18
CA LEU A 6 -35.42 -37.94 -38.62
C LEU A 6 -35.29 -36.44 -38.91
N LEU A 7 -35.13 -35.62 -37.87
CA LEU A 7 -34.63 -34.25 -38.01
C LEU A 7 -33.11 -34.24 -37.75
N LEU A 8 -32.33 -34.17 -38.83
CA LEU A 8 -30.93 -33.78 -38.79
C LEU A 8 -30.86 -32.28 -38.45
N ILE A 9 -30.38 -31.95 -37.25
CA ILE A 9 -29.92 -30.59 -36.93
C ILE A 9 -28.44 -30.51 -37.27
N TRP A 10 -28.12 -29.68 -38.25
CA TRP A 10 -26.76 -29.38 -38.67
C TRP A 10 -26.05 -28.56 -37.58
N ALA A 11 -24.99 -29.12 -37.01
CA ALA A 11 -24.05 -28.39 -36.17
C ALA A 11 -23.26 -27.41 -37.06
N GLN A 12 -23.38 -26.11 -36.79
CA GLN A 12 -22.49 -25.13 -37.41
C GLN A 12 -21.17 -25.06 -36.64
N PRO A 13 -20.03 -24.96 -37.35
CA PRO A 13 -18.73 -24.77 -36.72
C PRO A 13 -18.65 -23.36 -36.14
N ILE A 14 -18.58 -23.26 -34.81
CA ILE A 14 -18.27 -22.01 -34.10
C ILE A 14 -16.82 -21.66 -34.47
N HIS A 15 -16.66 -20.80 -35.47
CA HIS A 15 -15.39 -20.17 -35.78
C HIS A 15 -15.02 -19.27 -34.61
N GLY A 16 -13.87 -19.57 -34.02
CA GLY A 16 -13.25 -18.74 -33.01
C GLY A 16 -13.07 -17.32 -33.54
N SER A 17 -13.69 -16.38 -32.84
CA SER A 17 -13.18 -15.02 -32.76
C SER A 17 -12.50 -14.93 -31.41
N GLY A 18 -11.20 -15.22 -31.41
CA GLY A 18 -10.34 -14.86 -30.29
C GLY A 18 -10.50 -13.36 -30.08
N GLN A 19 -11.21 -12.98 -29.02
CA GLN A 19 -11.04 -11.67 -28.43
C GLN A 19 -9.61 -11.64 -27.93
N GLN A 20 -8.71 -11.17 -28.80
CA GLN A 20 -7.50 -10.53 -28.37
C GLN A 20 -7.94 -9.48 -27.36
N ALA A 21 -7.71 -9.77 -26.08
CA ALA A 21 -7.65 -8.76 -25.05
C ALA A 21 -6.51 -7.83 -25.49
N THR A 22 -6.85 -6.84 -26.31
CA THR A 22 -6.06 -5.65 -26.49
C THR A 22 -5.85 -5.11 -25.10
N GLY A 23 -4.63 -5.31 -24.59
CA GLY A 23 -4.16 -4.66 -23.38
C GLY A 23 -4.35 -3.18 -23.58
N GLU A 24 -5.47 -2.68 -23.08
CA GLU A 24 -5.66 -1.29 -22.79
C GLU A 24 -4.57 -0.99 -21.77
N GLN A 25 -3.42 -0.51 -22.28
CA GLN A 25 -2.42 0.16 -21.47
C GLN A 25 -3.19 1.26 -20.77
N ALA A 26 -3.62 0.96 -19.54
CA ALA A 26 -4.27 1.91 -18.67
C ALA A 26 -3.34 3.13 -18.68
N ALA A 27 -3.80 4.21 -19.31
CA ALA A 27 -3.06 5.45 -19.38
C ALA A 27 -2.59 5.75 -17.95
N GLU A 28 -1.27 5.83 -17.75
CA GLU A 28 -0.69 6.10 -16.45
C GLU A 28 -1.27 7.41 -15.96
N THR A 29 -2.30 7.29 -15.11
CA THR A 29 -2.93 8.45 -14.50
C THR A 29 -1.83 9.06 -13.63
N PRO A 30 -1.55 10.37 -13.74
CA PRO A 30 -0.52 11.00 -12.93
C PRO A 30 -0.69 10.57 -11.48
N ARG A 31 0.39 10.07 -10.86
CA ARG A 31 0.43 9.60 -9.47
C ARG A 31 0.29 10.78 -8.50
N THR A 32 -0.84 11.48 -8.55
CA THR A 32 -1.13 12.55 -7.61
C THR A 32 -1.51 11.91 -6.29
N PHE A 33 -0.54 11.82 -5.40
CA PHE A 33 -0.76 11.36 -4.04
C PHE A 33 -1.81 12.23 -3.34
N LYS A 34 -2.71 11.58 -2.59
CA LYS A 34 -3.65 12.24 -1.69
C LYS A 34 -3.51 11.65 -0.29
N PRO A 35 -3.44 12.47 0.77
CA PRO A 35 -3.48 11.97 2.14
C PRO A 35 -4.68 11.05 2.35
N ALA A 36 -4.44 9.94 3.04
CA ALA A 36 -5.45 8.93 3.25
C ALA A 36 -6.62 9.43 4.09
N ARG A 37 -7.72 8.70 3.98
CA ARG A 37 -8.86 8.83 4.87
C ARG A 37 -9.32 7.46 5.32
N TYR A 38 -9.66 7.34 6.60
CA TYR A 38 -10.26 6.14 7.14
C TYR A 38 -11.43 6.55 8.03
N LYS A 39 -12.63 6.35 7.49
CA LYS A 39 -13.91 6.78 8.10
C LYS A 39 -13.90 8.29 8.34
N SER A 40 -14.01 8.74 9.59
CA SER A 40 -13.92 10.16 9.96
C SER A 40 -12.48 10.66 10.12
N ILE A 41 -11.47 9.79 10.06
CA ILE A 41 -10.07 10.17 10.27
C ILE A 41 -9.46 10.64 8.95
N ARG A 42 -8.85 11.83 8.99
CA ARG A 42 -8.09 12.44 7.89
C ARG A 42 -6.63 12.49 8.31
N PHE A 43 -5.78 11.69 7.68
CA PHE A 43 -4.37 11.59 8.06
C PHE A 43 -3.64 12.90 7.73
N GLY A 44 -2.85 13.39 8.69
CA GLY A 44 -2.19 14.70 8.63
C GLY A 44 -3.04 15.86 9.15
N GLU A 45 -4.30 15.63 9.51
CA GLU A 45 -5.22 16.64 10.05
C GLU A 45 -5.83 16.24 11.39
N SER A 46 -6.38 15.02 11.49
CA SER A 46 -7.05 14.51 12.69
C SER A 46 -6.10 14.33 13.86
N LYS A 47 -6.64 14.50 15.07
CA LYS A 47 -5.92 14.31 16.33
C LYS A 47 -6.18 12.93 16.94
N ALA A 48 -5.35 12.52 17.90
CA ALA A 48 -5.57 11.30 18.70
C ALA A 48 -6.98 11.23 19.33
N ALA A 49 -7.50 12.37 19.80
CA ALA A 49 -8.85 12.43 20.38
C ALA A 49 -9.95 12.09 19.37
N ASP A 50 -9.76 12.40 18.08
CA ASP A 50 -10.71 12.04 17.02
C ASP A 50 -10.72 10.53 16.78
N VAL A 51 -9.56 9.88 16.86
CA VAL A 51 -9.42 8.41 16.75
C VAL A 51 -10.16 7.74 17.91
N ILE A 52 -9.90 8.18 19.15
CA ILE A 52 -10.56 7.63 20.34
C ILE A 52 -12.08 7.88 20.30
N LYS A 53 -12.51 9.06 19.83
CA LYS A 53 -13.94 9.36 19.64
C LYS A 53 -14.58 8.45 18.60
N ALA A 54 -13.88 8.13 17.52
CA ALA A 54 -14.40 7.31 16.43
C ALA A 54 -14.44 5.81 16.76
N PHE A 55 -13.44 5.29 17.49
CA PHE A 55 -13.25 3.85 17.68
C PHE A 55 -13.30 3.39 19.14
N GLY A 56 -13.51 4.31 20.09
CA GLY A 56 -13.53 4.02 21.51
C GLY A 56 -12.13 3.91 22.12
N LYS A 57 -12.04 3.28 23.29
CA LYS A 57 -10.78 3.12 24.01
C LYS A 57 -9.87 2.13 23.28
N PRO A 58 -8.59 2.47 23.02
CA PRO A 58 -7.64 1.53 22.41
C PRO A 58 -7.29 0.39 23.37
N VAL A 59 -6.82 -0.71 22.80
CA VAL A 59 -6.23 -1.84 23.54
C VAL A 59 -4.93 -1.39 24.23
N SER A 60 -4.15 -0.55 23.55
CA SER A 60 -2.91 0.04 24.07
C SER A 60 -2.75 1.48 23.59
N ASP A 61 -2.15 2.31 24.44
CA ASP A 61 -1.75 3.68 24.18
C ASP A 61 -0.35 3.87 24.74
N ALA A 62 0.66 3.76 23.89
CA ALA A 62 2.06 3.64 24.31
C ALA A 62 2.99 4.50 23.46
N ILE A 63 4.15 4.85 24.03
CA ILE A 63 5.24 5.46 23.27
C ILE A 63 6.19 4.36 22.81
N GLY A 64 6.45 4.30 21.50
CA GLY A 64 7.40 3.37 20.90
C GLY A 64 8.84 3.79 21.12
N THR A 65 9.78 2.95 20.69
CA THR A 65 11.22 3.22 20.78
C THR A 65 11.67 4.36 19.88
N ASP A 66 10.93 4.62 18.80
CA ASP A 66 11.07 5.75 17.89
C ASP A 66 10.48 7.06 18.47
N LEU A 67 10.05 7.05 19.73
CA LEU A 67 9.36 8.15 20.42
C LEU A 67 7.98 8.49 19.82
N GLY A 68 7.48 7.71 18.87
CA GLY A 68 6.12 7.84 18.33
C GLY A 68 5.08 7.41 19.36
N ARG A 69 3.89 8.03 19.35
CA ARG A 69 2.76 7.55 20.15
C ARG A 69 1.88 6.63 19.30
N TYR A 70 1.58 5.45 19.84
CA TYR A 70 0.84 4.41 19.14
C TYR A 70 -0.48 4.10 19.84
N LEU A 71 -1.58 4.22 19.10
CA LEU A 71 -2.90 3.77 19.55
C LEU A 71 -3.23 2.45 18.86
N THR A 72 -3.22 1.35 19.63
CA THR A 72 -3.43 0.00 19.10
C THR A 72 -4.87 -0.47 19.32
N TYR A 73 -5.46 -1.05 18.28
CA TYR A 73 -6.79 -1.65 18.25
C TYR A 73 -6.73 -3.05 17.62
N ARG A 74 -7.83 -3.79 17.70
CA ARG A 74 -8.02 -5.07 17.01
C ARG A 74 -9.31 -5.04 16.21
N ASP A 75 -9.27 -5.69 15.05
CA ASP A 75 -10.42 -6.00 14.22
C ASP A 75 -11.28 -4.76 13.88
N LEU A 76 -10.62 -3.65 13.53
CA LEU A 76 -11.34 -2.45 13.10
C LEU A 76 -11.91 -2.64 11.68
N TRP A 77 -13.25 -2.70 11.65
CA TRP A 77 -14.14 -2.64 10.49
C TRP A 77 -13.95 -3.74 9.44
N LEU A 78 -13.06 -3.54 8.46
CA LEU A 78 -13.13 -4.27 7.18
C LEU A 78 -12.29 -5.55 7.18
N VAL A 79 -11.28 -5.63 8.05
CA VAL A 79 -10.32 -6.73 8.00
C VAL A 79 -9.94 -7.15 9.42
N PRO A 80 -10.04 -8.46 9.75
CA PRO A 80 -9.57 -8.96 11.03
C PRO A 80 -8.04 -8.87 11.12
N GLY A 81 -7.53 -8.34 12.21
CA GLY A 81 -6.12 -8.04 12.39
C GLY A 81 -5.82 -7.03 13.48
N GLN A 82 -4.53 -6.70 13.58
CA GLN A 82 -4.07 -5.60 14.43
C GLN A 82 -4.14 -4.30 13.66
N VAL A 83 -4.56 -3.23 14.33
CA VAL A 83 -4.55 -1.88 13.77
C VAL A 83 -3.81 -0.96 14.70
N GLU A 84 -2.94 -0.12 14.15
CA GLU A 84 -2.13 0.80 14.91
C GLU A 84 -2.11 2.16 14.25
N PHE A 85 -2.44 3.20 15.00
CA PHE A 85 -2.33 4.59 14.56
C PHE A 85 -1.05 5.20 15.12
N TRP A 86 -0.22 5.77 14.25
CA TRP A 86 0.92 6.59 14.67
C TRP A 86 0.49 8.03 14.84
N VAL A 87 0.77 8.57 16.02
CA VAL A 87 0.45 9.93 16.43
C VAL A 87 1.75 10.66 16.77
N ASP A 88 1.95 11.82 16.16
CA ASP A 88 3.03 12.72 16.53
C ASP A 88 2.85 13.14 18.00
N PRO A 89 3.80 12.85 18.90
CA PRO A 89 3.67 13.13 20.32
C PRO A 89 3.66 14.64 20.63
N LYS A 90 4.24 15.47 19.77
CA LYS A 90 4.33 16.93 19.94
C LYS A 90 3.05 17.61 19.50
N THR A 91 2.54 17.24 18.33
CA THR A 91 1.38 17.92 17.73
C THR A 91 0.05 17.21 18.02
N GLY A 92 0.10 15.94 18.41
CA GLY A 92 -1.06 15.06 18.58
C GLY A 92 -1.75 14.69 17.26
N ILE A 93 -1.14 15.00 16.11
CA ILE A 93 -1.68 14.72 14.78
C ILE A 93 -1.42 13.26 14.42
N VAL A 94 -2.42 12.62 13.81
CA VAL A 94 -2.35 11.25 13.31
C VAL A 94 -1.75 11.28 11.91
N HIS A 95 -0.57 10.67 11.71
CA HIS A 95 0.07 10.68 10.38
C HIS A 95 -0.14 9.41 9.59
N SER A 96 -0.29 8.27 10.26
CA SER A 96 -0.51 7.00 9.59
C SER A 96 -1.32 6.02 10.42
N MET A 97 -1.84 5.01 9.73
CA MET A 97 -2.43 3.82 10.32
C MET A 97 -1.89 2.60 9.59
N ILE A 98 -1.43 1.61 10.35
CA ILE A 98 -0.99 0.32 9.83
C ILE A 98 -2.02 -0.73 10.24
N VAL A 99 -2.46 -1.51 9.26
CA VAL A 99 -3.31 -2.68 9.47
C VAL A 99 -2.50 -3.92 9.14
N THR A 100 -2.34 -4.82 10.11
CA THR A 100 -1.69 -6.13 9.92
C THR A 100 -2.78 -7.20 9.89
N PRO A 101 -3.28 -7.57 8.69
CA PRO A 101 -4.37 -8.53 8.58
C PRO A 101 -3.93 -9.96 8.83
N THR A 102 -4.84 -10.78 9.36
CA THR A 102 -4.52 -12.19 9.67
C THR A 102 -4.42 -13.09 8.43
N ARG A 103 -5.36 -12.94 7.49
CA ARG A 103 -5.53 -13.84 6.32
C ARG A 103 -6.03 -13.09 5.09
N MET A 104 -5.36 -12.02 4.70
CA MET A 104 -5.77 -11.22 3.55
C MET A 104 -4.84 -11.42 2.35
N THR A 105 -5.43 -11.41 1.16
CA THR A 105 -4.73 -11.53 -0.12
C THR A 105 -4.80 -10.24 -0.94
N THR A 106 -3.94 -10.11 -1.95
CA THR A 106 -3.96 -8.95 -2.85
C THR A 106 -5.26 -8.81 -3.65
N PRO A 107 -5.94 -9.89 -4.12
CA PRO A 107 -7.30 -9.78 -4.65
C PRO A 107 -8.32 -9.23 -3.67
N ASP A 108 -8.26 -9.61 -2.38
CA ASP A 108 -9.19 -9.09 -1.37
C ASP A 108 -9.04 -7.58 -1.19
N VAL A 109 -7.79 -7.10 -1.20
CA VAL A 109 -7.49 -5.66 -1.14
C VAL A 109 -8.02 -4.95 -2.38
N ALA A 110 -7.79 -5.50 -3.57
CA ALA A 110 -8.31 -4.92 -4.82
C ALA A 110 -9.84 -4.83 -4.81
N ALA A 111 -10.52 -5.85 -4.28
CA ALA A 111 -11.97 -5.86 -4.14
C ALA A 111 -12.48 -4.78 -3.17
N LEU A 112 -11.71 -4.46 -2.11
CA LEU A 112 -12.09 -3.47 -1.10
C LEU A 112 -11.75 -2.04 -1.49
N LEU A 113 -10.59 -1.81 -2.09
CA LEU A 113 -10.08 -0.48 -2.43
C LEU A 113 -10.42 -0.05 -3.87
N GLY A 114 -10.83 -0.99 -4.71
CA GLY A 114 -11.19 -0.74 -6.10
C GLY A 114 -9.99 -0.77 -7.05
N LEU A 115 -10.20 -0.20 -8.24
CA LEU A 115 -9.19 -0.11 -9.29
C LEU A 115 -8.24 1.08 -9.07
N GLY A 116 -7.17 1.16 -9.87
CA GLY A 116 -6.22 2.28 -9.82
C GLY A 116 -5.02 2.04 -8.91
N SER A 117 -4.70 0.77 -8.64
CA SER A 117 -3.45 0.39 -8.00
C SER A 117 -2.28 0.37 -8.98
N THR A 118 -1.09 0.70 -8.50
CA THR A 118 0.17 0.49 -9.22
C THR A 118 1.09 -0.37 -8.38
N PHE A 119 1.87 -1.26 -9.02
CA PHE A 119 2.94 -1.95 -8.32
C PHE A 119 4.20 -1.10 -8.33
N SER A 120 4.90 -1.08 -7.19
CA SER A 120 6.16 -0.35 -7.02
C SER A 120 7.17 -1.28 -6.37
N ASP A 121 8.39 -1.23 -6.87
CA ASP A 121 9.54 -1.91 -6.30
C ASP A 121 10.41 -0.88 -5.55
N TRP A 122 10.87 -1.26 -4.37
CA TRP A 122 11.55 -0.41 -3.39
C TRP A 122 12.84 -1.06 -2.92
N THR A 123 13.85 -0.22 -2.69
CA THR A 123 15.13 -0.63 -2.12
C THR A 123 15.53 0.34 -1.01
N PHE A 124 16.34 -0.14 -0.08
CA PHE A 124 17.00 0.73 0.90
C PHE A 124 18.12 1.56 0.27
N SER A 125 18.27 2.81 0.72
CA SER A 125 19.41 3.66 0.39
C SER A 125 20.71 3.16 1.01
N SER A 126 21.76 3.01 0.21
CA SER A 126 23.02 2.39 0.64
C SER A 126 24.05 3.36 1.24
N CYS A 127 23.79 4.67 1.23
CA CYS A 127 24.72 5.69 1.73
C CYS A 127 24.44 6.12 3.19
N TYR A 128 23.58 5.38 3.87
CA TYR A 128 23.31 5.55 5.28
C TYR A 128 23.98 4.39 6.01
N ASP A 129 24.88 4.73 6.94
CA ASP A 129 25.44 3.74 7.83
C ASP A 129 24.33 3.28 8.80
N GLN A 130 24.29 1.98 9.10
CA GLN A 130 23.29 1.43 10.04
C GLN A 130 23.35 2.10 11.41
N ASP A 131 24.52 2.60 11.80
CA ASP A 131 24.72 3.30 13.07
C ASP A 131 24.04 4.69 13.08
N ASP A 132 23.89 5.33 11.92
CA ASP A 132 23.21 6.62 11.79
C ASP A 132 21.68 6.45 11.74
N TYR A 133 21.20 5.28 11.33
CA TYR A 133 19.78 4.96 11.13
C TYR A 133 19.45 3.56 11.69
N PRO A 134 19.37 3.42 13.03
CA PRO A 134 19.11 2.14 13.68
C PRO A 134 17.74 1.55 13.32
N ASP A 135 16.78 2.41 12.95
CA ASP A 135 15.44 2.03 12.52
C ASP A 135 15.35 1.69 11.02
N GLY A 136 16.49 1.72 10.31
CA GLY A 136 16.62 1.39 8.89
C GLY A 136 16.86 2.62 8.00
N ALA A 137 17.59 2.40 6.91
CA ALA A 137 17.81 3.45 5.91
C ALA A 137 16.49 3.85 5.21
N PRO A 138 16.40 5.07 4.67
CA PRO A 138 15.26 5.47 3.83
C PRO A 138 15.04 4.49 2.67
N PHE A 139 13.78 4.24 2.34
CA PHE A 139 13.37 3.50 1.15
C PHE A 139 13.14 4.46 -0.02
N TYR A 140 13.52 4.02 -1.21
CA TYR A 140 13.18 4.73 -2.44
C TYR A 140 12.77 3.78 -3.55
N ARG A 141 12.04 4.29 -4.53
CA ARG A 141 11.54 3.53 -5.68
C ARG A 141 12.70 3.13 -6.59
N HIS A 142 12.82 1.84 -6.89
CA HIS A 142 13.88 1.32 -7.75
C HIS A 142 13.36 0.14 -8.61
N PRO A 143 13.57 0.12 -9.94
CA PRO A 143 13.02 -0.91 -10.84
C PRO A 143 13.44 -2.36 -10.54
N GLY A 144 14.48 -2.56 -9.72
CA GLY A 144 14.94 -3.88 -9.26
C GLY A 144 14.97 -4.00 -7.74
N GLY A 145 14.14 -3.22 -7.04
CA GLY A 145 14.08 -3.23 -5.58
C GLY A 145 13.62 -4.58 -5.02
N GLU A 146 14.11 -4.91 -3.82
CA GLU A 146 13.85 -6.16 -3.11
C GLU A 146 12.47 -6.21 -2.43
N SER A 147 11.83 -5.06 -2.24
CA SER A 147 10.51 -4.95 -1.62
C SER A 147 9.48 -4.48 -2.64
N ARG A 148 8.39 -5.22 -2.77
CA ARG A 148 7.31 -4.88 -3.71
C ARG A 148 6.04 -4.50 -2.95
N THR A 149 5.43 -3.40 -3.36
CA THR A 149 4.14 -2.93 -2.83
C THR A 149 3.08 -2.83 -3.92
N MET A 150 1.83 -2.83 -3.49
CA MET A 150 0.67 -2.44 -4.27
C MET A 150 0.18 -1.09 -3.72
N ASP A 151 0.36 -0.03 -4.49
CA ASP A 151 0.07 1.34 -4.06
C ASP A 151 -1.22 1.85 -4.68
N PHE A 152 -1.98 2.62 -3.90
CA PHE A 152 -3.16 3.37 -4.32
C PHE A 152 -2.92 4.85 -4.02
N PRO A 153 -2.13 5.57 -4.84
CA PRO A 153 -1.71 6.94 -4.54
C PRO A 153 -2.89 7.90 -4.36
N HIS A 154 -3.95 7.70 -5.13
CA HIS A 154 -5.18 8.49 -5.09
C HIS A 154 -5.98 8.30 -3.78
N LEU A 155 -5.68 7.26 -3.00
CA LEU A 155 -6.25 6.97 -1.69
C LEU A 155 -5.26 7.18 -0.54
N GLY A 156 -3.98 7.43 -0.82
CA GLY A 156 -2.93 7.51 0.19
C GLY A 156 -2.64 6.17 0.87
N ILE A 157 -2.91 5.06 0.19
CA ILE A 157 -2.78 3.71 0.74
C ILE A 157 -1.64 2.96 0.04
N THR A 158 -0.80 2.28 0.83
CA THR A 158 0.22 1.35 0.34
C THR A 158 0.02 -0.01 0.98
N VAL A 159 0.13 -1.07 0.20
CA VAL A 159 0.00 -2.45 0.67
C VAL A 159 1.33 -3.17 0.49
N THR A 160 1.92 -3.62 1.60
CA THR A 160 3.14 -4.42 1.58
C THR A 160 2.79 -5.88 1.41
N LEU A 161 3.61 -6.60 0.64
CA LEU A 161 3.42 -8.03 0.40
C LEU A 161 4.26 -8.82 1.41
N ALA A 162 3.71 -9.90 1.94
CA ALA A 162 4.44 -10.77 2.85
C ALA A 162 5.61 -11.44 2.11
N ARG A 163 6.81 -11.42 2.72
CA ARG A 163 8.02 -12.00 2.12
C ARG A 163 7.79 -13.46 1.70
N GLY A 164 8.14 -13.78 0.45
CA GLY A 164 8.01 -15.13 -0.11
C GLY A 164 6.59 -15.52 -0.57
N TYR A 165 5.58 -14.67 -0.37
CA TYR A 165 4.20 -14.93 -0.78
C TYR A 165 3.65 -13.76 -1.58
N ALA A 166 3.82 -13.80 -2.91
CA ALA A 166 3.46 -12.70 -3.82
C ALA A 166 1.99 -12.24 -3.72
N LEU A 167 1.10 -13.06 -3.15
CA LEU A 167 -0.33 -12.77 -3.04
C LEU A 167 -0.80 -12.51 -1.60
N ARG A 168 0.05 -12.67 -0.59
CA ARG A 168 -0.34 -12.46 0.81
C ARG A 168 0.00 -11.03 1.23
N VAL A 169 -0.96 -10.35 1.83
CA VAL A 169 -0.77 -9.01 2.38
C VAL A 169 0.00 -9.12 3.70
N GLY A 170 1.08 -8.36 3.81
CA GLY A 170 1.78 -8.13 5.07
C GLY A 170 1.09 -7.05 5.87
N GLU A 171 1.00 -5.85 5.29
CA GLU A 171 0.43 -4.67 5.92
C GLU A 171 -0.35 -3.82 4.92
N ILE A 172 -1.35 -3.09 5.42
CA ILE A 172 -2.02 -2.01 4.69
C ILE A 172 -1.76 -0.72 5.44
N ILE A 173 -1.11 0.21 4.78
CA ILE A 173 -0.62 1.47 5.34
C ILE A 173 -1.47 2.60 4.77
N TYR A 174 -2.15 3.35 5.64
CA TYR A 174 -2.83 4.59 5.31
C TYR A 174 -1.94 5.74 5.79
N ALA A 175 -1.59 6.68 4.92
CA ALA A 175 -0.61 7.71 5.28
C ALA A 175 -1.02 9.13 4.84
N SER A 176 -0.48 10.11 5.56
CA SER A 176 -0.57 11.54 5.23
C SER A 176 0.43 12.01 4.19
N THR A 177 1.45 11.20 3.92
CA THR A 177 2.53 11.46 2.95
C THR A 177 2.78 10.24 2.06
N PRO A 178 3.41 10.41 0.88
CA PRO A 178 3.79 9.27 0.04
C PRO A 178 4.62 8.23 0.78
N TYR A 179 4.48 6.98 0.37
CA TYR A 179 5.34 5.90 0.86
C TYR A 179 6.72 6.00 0.22
N GLY A 180 7.77 6.05 1.05
CA GLY A 180 9.16 6.15 0.59
C GLY A 180 9.47 7.42 -0.21
N LEU A 181 10.63 7.42 -0.86
CA LEU A 181 11.11 8.47 -1.75
C LEU A 181 10.98 8.04 -3.22
N GLU A 182 10.75 8.99 -4.13
CA GLU A 182 10.69 8.68 -5.58
C GLU A 182 12.07 8.42 -6.20
N GLU A 183 13.14 8.96 -5.60
CA GLU A 183 14.51 8.87 -6.12
C GLU A 183 15.51 8.51 -5.01
N ASP A 184 16.67 7.99 -5.40
CA ASP A 184 17.75 7.65 -4.48
C ASP A 184 18.32 8.92 -3.80
N PRO A 185 18.13 9.12 -2.48
CA PRO A 185 18.69 10.26 -1.77
C PRO A 185 20.22 10.30 -1.80
N CYS A 186 20.88 9.16 -2.06
CA CYS A 186 22.34 9.08 -2.14
C CYS A 186 22.92 9.80 -3.36
N LEU A 187 22.17 9.89 -4.46
CA LEU A 187 22.58 10.63 -5.64
C LEU A 187 22.54 12.14 -5.38
N THR A 188 21.52 12.61 -4.68
CA THR A 188 21.39 14.02 -4.28
C THR A 188 22.49 14.44 -3.29
N ARG A 189 22.85 13.54 -2.35
CA ARG A 189 23.91 13.80 -1.34
C ARG A 189 25.30 13.89 -1.97
N LYS A 190 25.60 13.06 -2.98
CA LYS A 190 26.90 13.10 -3.70
C LYS A 190 27.12 14.41 -4.47
N MET A 191 26.05 15.08 -4.90
CA MET A 191 26.15 16.38 -5.58
C MET A 191 26.50 17.55 -4.64
N GLN A 192 26.27 17.40 -3.33
CA GLN A 192 26.47 18.47 -2.35
C GLN A 192 27.84 18.45 -1.67
N GLN A 193 28.69 17.45 -1.93
CA GLN A 193 30.06 17.47 -1.42
C GLN A 193 30.95 18.34 -2.32
N PRO A 194 31.47 19.49 -1.85
CA PRO A 194 32.45 20.23 -2.62
C PRO A 194 33.67 19.35 -2.84
N LYS A 195 34.14 19.26 -4.09
CA LYS A 195 35.42 18.64 -4.42
C LYS A 195 36.49 19.30 -3.54
N ARG A 196 37.08 18.55 -2.60
CA ARG A 196 38.23 19.04 -1.84
C ARG A 196 39.30 19.44 -2.86
N PRO A 197 39.80 20.69 -2.85
CA PRO A 197 40.94 21.03 -3.68
C PRO A 197 42.13 20.16 -3.27
N LYS A 198 42.84 19.65 -4.27
CA LYS A 198 44.08 18.87 -4.10
C LYS A 198 45.20 19.75 -3.55
#